data_AF-A0A3D1YQ97-F1
#
_entry.id   AF-A0A3D1YQ97-F1
#
_cell.length_a   1.000
_cell.length_b   1.000
_cell.length_c   1.000
_cell.angle_alpha   90.00
_cell.angle_beta   90.00
_cell.angle_gamma   90.00
#
_symmetry.space_group_name_H-M   'P 1'
#
loop_
_entity.id
_entity.type
_entity.pdbx_description
1 polymer ?
#
loop_
_entity_poly.entity_id
_entity_poly.type
_entity_poly.pdbx_seq_one_letter_code
_entity_poly.pdbx_strand_id
1 'polypeptide(L)' 'MSNENREDDHPVLSEEDQARVDHFIRTGVNATEKRPFRPILLVILLIAVVTGFSLLSQILARMAGVY' A
#
# COMPACT_ATOMS: atom_id res chain seq x y z
N MET A 1 -21.66 -16.96 -25.74
CA MET A 1 -20.37 -16.62 -26.38
C MET A 1 -19.36 -16.47 -25.27
N SER A 2 -18.57 -17.52 -25.05
CA SER A 2 -17.54 -17.57 -24.01
C SER A 2 -16.25 -17.03 -24.63
N ASN A 3 -15.69 -15.96 -24.07
CA ASN A 3 -14.41 -15.41 -24.54
C ASN A 3 -13.28 -16.39 -24.21
N GLU A 4 -12.85 -17.14 -25.22
CA GLU A 4 -11.66 -17.95 -25.22
C GLU A 4 -10.48 -17.05 -25.56
N ASN A 5 -9.91 -16.38 -24.55
CA ASN A 5 -8.59 -15.78 -24.68
C ASN A 5 -7.58 -16.69 -23.98
N ARG A 6 -7.16 -17.73 -24.71
CA ARG A 6 -6.01 -18.59 -24.36
C ARG A 6 -4.81 -18.10 -25.14
N GLU A 7 -4.35 -16.90 -24.83
CA GLU A 7 -3.06 -16.42 -25.29
C GLU A 7 -2.01 -17.01 -24.32
N ASP A 8 -1.43 -18.12 -24.76
CA ASP A 8 -0.06 -18.55 -24.46
C ASP A 8 0.19 -19.22 -23.09
N ASP A 9 -0.25 -20.47 -22.94
CA ASP A 9 0.17 -21.37 -21.84
C ASP A 9 1.57 -21.98 -22.09
N HIS A 10 2.43 -21.25 -22.81
CA HIS A 10 3.83 -21.62 -23.03
C HIS A 10 4.69 -20.79 -22.08
N PRO A 11 5.63 -21.41 -21.34
CA PRO A 11 6.59 -20.67 -20.54
C PRO A 11 7.31 -19.65 -21.43
N VAL A 12 7.06 -18.36 -21.17
CA VAL A 12 7.67 -17.22 -21.90
C VAL A 12 9.21 -17.22 -21.74
N LEU A 13 9.70 -17.92 -20.72
CA LEU A 13 11.11 -18.07 -20.39
C LEU A 13 11.51 -19.55 -20.41
N SER A 14 12.74 -19.81 -20.85
CA SER A 14 13.37 -21.12 -20.66
C SER A 14 13.52 -21.43 -19.17
N GLU A 15 13.62 -22.71 -18.79
CA GLU A 15 13.80 -23.10 -17.38
C GLU A 15 15.05 -22.46 -16.76
N GLU A 16 16.12 -22.29 -17.55
CA GLU A 16 17.34 -21.62 -17.13
C GLU A 16 17.12 -20.13 -16.85
N ASP A 17 16.38 -19.45 -17.72
CA ASP A 17 16.07 -18.02 -17.56
C ASP A 17 15.14 -17.79 -16.37
N GLN A 18 14.15 -18.67 -16.18
CA GLN A 18 13.26 -18.63 -15.02
C GLN A 18 14.05 -18.81 -13.71
N ALA A 19 15.01 -19.74 -13.67
CA ALA A 19 15.86 -19.95 -12.51
C ALA A 19 16.73 -18.72 -12.18
N ARG A 20 17.23 -18.01 -13.20
CA ARG A 20 17.98 -16.76 -13.01
C ARG A 20 17.09 -15.65 -12.45
N VAL A 21 15.86 -15.51 -12.95
CA VAL A 21 14.87 -14.53 -12.45
C VAL A 21 14.50 -14.83 -10.99
N ASP A 22 14.21 -16.08 -10.67
CA ASP A 22 13.83 -16.49 -9.32
C ASP A 22 14.95 -16.24 -8.31
N HIS A 23 16.20 -16.51 -8.69
CA HIS A 23 17.38 -16.19 -7.89
C HIS A 23 17.51 -14.68 -7.66
N PHE A 24 17.34 -13.87 -8.71
CA PHE A 24 17.45 -12.42 -8.67
C PHE A 24 16.35 -11.75 -7.81
N ILE A 25 15.09 -12.18 -7.93
CA ILE A 25 13.97 -11.63 -7.14
C ILE A 25 14.17 -11.89 -5.64
N ARG A 26 14.79 -13.03 -5.29
CA ARG A 26 15.04 -13.44 -3.90
C ARG A 26 16.29 -12.83 -3.29
N THR A 27 17.17 -12.22 -4.08
CA THR A 27 18.43 -11.63 -3.61
C THR A 27 18.38 -10.10 -3.65
N GLY A 28 18.94 -9.45 -2.61
CA GLY A 28 19.02 -7.99 -2.51
C GLY A 28 17.86 -7.32 -1.78
N VAL A 29 17.63 -6.03 -2.05
CA VAL A 29 16.65 -5.17 -1.36
C VAL A 29 15.17 -5.52 -1.66
N ASN A 30 14.93 -6.33 -2.70
CA ASN A 30 13.59 -6.75 -3.13
C ASN A 30 13.00 -7.89 -2.28
N ALA A 31 13.83 -8.57 -1.50
CA ALA A 31 13.42 -9.55 -0.48
C ALA A 31 12.98 -8.86 0.82
N THR A 32 12.21 -7.78 0.70
CA THR A 32 11.63 -7.09 1.84
C THR A 32 10.41 -7.88 2.30
N GLU A 33 10.29 -8.14 3.61
CA GLU A 33 9.05 -8.66 4.19
C GLU A 33 7.91 -7.67 3.87
N LYS A 34 7.06 -8.06 2.92
CA LYS A 34 5.90 -7.25 2.54
C LYS A 34 4.89 -7.31 3.67
N ARG A 35 5.01 -6.43 4.66
CA ARG A 35 3.90 -6.20 5.59
C ARG A 35 2.69 -5.77 4.76
N PRO A 36 1.52 -6.40 4.96
CA PRO A 36 0.33 -6.04 4.21
C PRO A 36 0.05 -4.55 4.43
N PHE A 37 -0.11 -3.81 3.34
CA PHE A 37 -0.51 -2.40 3.41
C PHE A 37 -1.89 -2.33 4.07
N ARG A 38 -2.01 -1.55 5.14
CA ARG A 38 -3.26 -1.40 5.92
C ARG A 38 -3.85 -0.01 5.67
N PRO A 39 -4.45 0.25 4.49
CA PRO A 39 -4.91 1.58 4.10
C PRO A 39 -5.94 2.14 5.09
N ILE A 40 -6.80 1.29 5.62
CA ILE A 40 -7.84 1.68 6.58
C ILE A 40 -7.22 2.27 7.86
N LEU A 41 -6.12 1.70 8.37
CA LEU A 41 -5.44 2.26 9.55
C LEU A 41 -4.89 3.66 9.28
N LEU A 42 -4.33 3.90 8.09
CA LEU A 42 -3.81 5.20 7.71
C LEU A 42 -4.93 6.24 7.61
N VAL A 43 -6.09 5.87 7.08
CA VAL A 43 -7.28 6.73 7.00
C VAL A 43 -7.81 7.06 8.40
N ILE A 44 -7.93 6.07 9.29
CA ILE A 44 -8.36 6.29 10.67
C ILE A 44 -7.40 7.22 11.41
N LEU A 45 -6.09 7.00 11.26
CA LEU A 45 -5.07 7.86 11.85
C LEU A 45 -5.19 9.30 11.35
N LEU A 46 -5.36 9.49 10.04
CA LEU A 46 -5.55 10.81 9.44
C LEU A 46 -6.78 11.52 10.03
N ILE A 47 -7.94 10.83 10.06
CA ILE A 47 -9.18 11.39 10.62
C ILE A 47 -8.97 11.77 12.08
N ALA A 48 -8.32 10.91 12.88
CA ALA A 48 -8.07 11.17 14.29
C ALA A 48 -7.21 12.43 14.50
N VAL A 49 -6.12 12.57 13.75
CA VAL A 49 -5.21 13.73 13.85
C VAL A 49 -5.92 15.02 13.44
N VAL A 50 -6.60 15.04 12.29
CA VAL A 50 -7.30 16.23 11.79
C VAL A 50 -8.40 16.63 12.75
N THR A 51 -9.22 15.67 13.19
CA THR A 51 -10.31 15.92 14.15
C THR A 51 -9.76 16.46 15.47
N GLY A 52 -8.70 15.84 16.00
CA GLY A 52 -8.05 16.29 17.23
C GLY A 52 -7.56 17.73 17.15
N PHE A 53 -6.88 18.11 16.06
CA PHE A 53 -6.45 19.49 15.84
C PHE A 53 -7.62 20.45 15.62
N SER A 54 -8.68 20.05 14.92
CA SER A 54 -9.88 20.86 14.78
C SER A 54 -10.54 21.15 16.12
N LEU A 55 -10.67 20.15 17.00
CA LEU A 55 -11.23 20.33 18.34
C LEU A 55 -10.32 21.21 19.20
N LEU A 56 -9.01 20.93 19.18
CA LEU A 56 -8.04 21.72 19.95
C LEU A 56 -8.06 23.19 19.53
N SER A 57 -8.10 23.46 18.22
CA SER A 57 -8.21 24.81 17.68
C SER A 57 -9.46 25.53 18.18
N GLN A 58 -10.61 24.85 18.17
CA GLN A 58 -11.86 25.43 18.68
C GLN A 58 -11.81 25.72 20.18
N ILE A 59 -11.23 24.82 20.98
CA ILE A 59 -11.06 25.04 22.43
C ILE A 59 -10.20 26.28 22.67
N LEU A 60 -9.06 26.39 21.97
CA LEU A 60 -8.18 27.55 22.08
C LEU A 60 -8.88 28.84 21.64
N ALA A 61 -9.65 28.81 20.56
CA ALA A 61 -10.41 29.97 20.09
C ALA A 61 -11.43 30.45 21.14
N ARG A 62 -12.16 29.51 21.77
CA ARG A 62 -13.09 29.83 22.86
C ARG A 62 -12.39 30.40 24.09
N MET A 63 -11.24 29.83 24.47
CA MET A 63 -10.44 30.34 25.59
C MET A 63 -9.88 31.74 25.32
N ALA A 64 -9.53 32.02 24.07
CA ALA A 64 -9.05 33.33 23.63
C ALA A 64 -10.18 34.37 23.47
N GLY A 65 -11.45 33.98 23.67
CA GLY A 65 -12.60 34.87 23.52
C GLY A 65 -12.91 35.27 22.08
N VAL A 66 -12.44 34.49 21.11
CA VAL A 66 -12.73 34.68 19.69
C VAL A 66 -14.08 34.04 19.39
N TYR A 67 -15.09 34.87 19.09
CA TYR A 67 -16.44 34.47 18.69
C TYR A 67 -16.84 35.15 17.39
#